data_AF-A0A1B2HP65-F1
#
_entry.id   AF-A0A1B2HP65-F1
#
_cell.length_a   1.000
_cell.length_b   1.000
_cell.length_c   1.000
_cell.angle_alpha   90.00
_cell.angle_beta   90.00
_cell.angle_gamma   90.00
#
_symmetry.space_group_name_H-M   'P 1'
#
loop_
_entity.id
_entity.type
_entity.pdbx_description
1 polymer ?
#
loop_
_entity_poly.entity_id
_entity_poly.type
_entity_poly.pdbx_seq_one_letter_code
_entity_poly.pdbx_strand_id
1 'polypeptide(L)'
;MSSLARPPLFARLEPARTVLVAGAGGGFGVFAGIPLGVALRDQGKRVHHANLTFTEPDRLDAWVEPGLAAIAPDTTGEDAYFPERELTRFLGDTVHAFPRTGVRPLRAAYRTLVRRLGVDAVVLVDGGADILLRGDEKHLGTPVEDMMSLAAPTGHFRTETTTAITRTSTPTATAEPSTHAA
;
A
#
# COMPACT_ATOMS: atom_id res chain seq x y z
N MET A 1 -18.39 -7.65 -17.01
CA MET A 1 -17.72 -8.33 -18.15
C MET A 1 -16.31 -7.77 -18.29
N SER A 2 -15.30 -8.61 -18.50
CA SER A 2 -13.93 -8.15 -18.77
C SER A 2 -13.80 -7.73 -20.24
N SER A 3 -13.37 -6.50 -20.48
CA SER A 3 -13.00 -5.99 -21.81
C SER A 3 -11.48 -6.01 -21.94
N LEU A 4 -10.94 -6.24 -23.14
CA LEU A 4 -9.51 -6.08 -23.41
C LEU A 4 -9.02 -4.64 -23.22
N ALA A 5 -9.93 -3.66 -23.37
CA ALA A 5 -9.61 -2.24 -23.21
C ALA A 5 -9.64 -1.75 -21.75
N ARG A 6 -10.23 -2.53 -20.83
CA ARG A 6 -10.34 -2.15 -19.41
C ARG A 6 -9.39 -3.01 -18.59
N PRO A 7 -8.43 -2.41 -17.86
CA PRO A 7 -7.52 -3.21 -17.04
C PRO A 7 -8.31 -4.08 -16.04
N PRO A 8 -7.94 -5.36 -15.84
CA PRO A 8 -8.73 -6.30 -15.06
C PRO A 8 -9.00 -5.86 -13.61
N LEU A 9 -8.08 -5.11 -13.00
CA LEU A 9 -8.26 -4.53 -11.66
C LEU A 9 -9.48 -3.60 -11.63
N PHE A 10 -9.59 -2.65 -12.56
CA PHE A 10 -10.71 -1.71 -12.61
C PHE A 10 -12.03 -2.39 -12.95
N ALA A 11 -12.00 -3.45 -13.77
CA ALA A 11 -13.20 -4.25 -14.03
C ALA A 11 -13.67 -4.99 -12.76
N ARG A 12 -12.72 -5.47 -11.95
CA ARG A 12 -13.04 -6.10 -10.67
C ARG A 12 -13.55 -5.08 -9.65
N LEU A 13 -12.93 -3.91 -9.53
CA LEU A 13 -13.37 -2.88 -8.58
C LEU A 13 -14.64 -2.12 -9.00
N GLU A 14 -15.23 -2.43 -10.15
CA GLU A 14 -16.41 -1.76 -10.69
C GLU A 14 -17.60 -1.66 -9.71
N PRO A 15 -18.08 -2.75 -9.07
CA PRO A 15 -19.19 -2.68 -8.12
C PRO A 15 -18.82 -2.10 -6.75
N ALA A 16 -17.52 -1.91 -6.44
CA ALA A 16 -17.08 -1.38 -5.16
C ALA A 16 -17.40 0.12 -5.04
N ARG A 17 -17.86 0.57 -3.88
CA ARG A 17 -18.12 2.00 -3.60
C ARG A 17 -17.11 2.59 -2.64
N THR A 18 -16.57 1.78 -1.73
CA THR A 18 -15.63 2.22 -0.69
C THR A 18 -14.42 1.30 -0.69
N VAL A 19 -13.31 1.79 -1.24
CA VAL A 19 -12.10 1.01 -1.43
C VAL A 19 -11.05 1.41 -0.39
N LEU A 20 -10.47 0.41 0.28
CA LEU A 20 -9.28 0.57 1.08
C LEU A 20 -8.06 0.21 0.23
N VAL A 21 -7.18 1.17 -0.01
CA VAL A 21 -5.87 0.96 -0.65
C VAL A 21 -4.84 0.81 0.46
N ALA A 22 -4.30 -0.39 0.63
CA ALA A 22 -3.38 -0.69 1.72
C ALA A 22 -2.01 -1.10 1.21
N GLY A 23 -0.95 -0.53 1.77
CA GLY A 23 0.42 -0.99 1.54
C GLY A 23 0.60 -2.41 2.09
N ALA A 24 1.12 -3.30 1.25
CA ALA A 24 1.58 -4.62 1.67
C ALA A 24 3.09 -4.55 1.97
N GLY A 25 3.51 -5.16 3.08
CA GLY A 25 4.91 -5.13 3.52
C GLY A 25 5.25 -3.95 4.42
N GLY A 26 4.56 -2.81 4.26
CA GLY A 26 4.72 -1.62 5.08
C GLY A 26 5.64 -0.55 4.46
N GLY A 27 6.16 0.33 5.29
CA GLY A 27 7.08 1.39 4.86
C GLY A 27 6.49 2.32 3.78
N PHE A 28 7.27 2.67 2.76
CA PHE A 28 6.82 3.55 1.67
C PHE A 28 6.00 2.83 0.57
N GLY A 29 5.80 1.50 0.65
CA GLY A 29 5.10 0.74 -0.38
C GLY A 29 3.68 1.25 -0.68
N VAL A 30 3.00 1.79 0.34
CA VAL A 30 1.67 2.40 0.21
C VAL A 30 1.61 3.57 -0.79
N PHE A 31 2.71 4.28 -1.03
CA PHE A 31 2.76 5.40 -1.99
C PHE A 31 2.54 4.94 -3.43
N ALA A 32 2.89 3.69 -3.75
CA ALA A 32 2.63 3.12 -5.06
C ALA A 32 1.11 2.98 -5.34
N GLY A 33 0.28 3.06 -4.29
CA GLY A 33 -1.18 3.08 -4.39
C GLY A 33 -1.79 4.43 -4.74
N ILE A 34 -1.01 5.53 -4.68
CA ILE A 34 -1.53 6.89 -4.91
C ILE A 34 -2.21 7.03 -6.28
N PRO A 35 -1.60 6.63 -7.42
CA PRO A 35 -2.24 6.78 -8.73
C PRO A 35 -3.55 6.00 -8.84
N LEU A 36 -3.60 4.80 -8.23
CA LEU A 36 -4.83 4.01 -8.17
C LEU A 36 -5.90 4.71 -7.34
N GLY A 37 -5.53 5.24 -6.17
CA GLY A 37 -6.44 5.99 -5.31
C GLY A 37 -7.05 7.20 -6.01
N VAL A 38 -6.24 7.97 -6.74
CA VAL A 38 -6.72 9.10 -7.56
C VAL A 38 -7.70 8.61 -8.63
N ALA A 39 -7.32 7.61 -9.42
CA ALA A 39 -8.17 7.09 -10.50
C ALA A 39 -9.51 6.51 -10.00
N LEU A 40 -9.54 5.92 -8.80
CA LEU A 40 -10.78 5.42 -8.18
C LEU A 40 -11.66 6.57 -7.65
N ARG A 41 -11.05 7.63 -7.09
CA ARG A 41 -11.78 8.84 -6.67
C ARG A 41 -12.41 9.55 -7.85
N ASP A 42 -11.71 9.65 -8.98
CA ASP A 42 -12.24 10.22 -10.23
C ASP A 42 -13.43 9.42 -10.79
N GLN A 43 -13.55 8.14 -10.42
CA GLN A 43 -14.72 7.30 -10.72
C GLN A 43 -15.86 7.45 -9.69
N GLY A 44 -15.76 8.42 -8.78
CA GLY A 44 -16.76 8.69 -7.74
C GLY A 44 -16.74 7.70 -6.55
N LYS A 45 -15.67 6.91 -6.39
CA LYS A 45 -15.53 5.97 -5.27
C LYS A 45 -14.95 6.68 -4.05
N ARG A 46 -15.35 6.26 -2.85
CA ARG A 46 -14.66 6.65 -1.61
C ARG A 46 -13.40 5.82 -1.47
N VAL A 47 -12.27 6.46 -1.21
CA VAL A 47 -10.97 5.79 -1.10
C VAL A 47 -10.32 6.15 0.23
N HIS A 48 -9.96 5.12 0.98
CA HIS A 48 -9.20 5.22 2.23
C HIS A 48 -7.83 4.58 2.04
N HIS A 49 -6.86 5.00 2.85
CA HIS A 49 -5.50 4.46 2.81
C HIS A 49 -5.14 3.78 4.12
N ALA A 50 -4.40 2.68 4.05
CA ALA A 50 -3.81 2.05 5.23
C ALA A 50 -2.39 1.52 4.96
N ASN A 51 -1.63 1.30 6.02
CA ASN A 51 -0.28 0.74 5.92
C ASN A 51 0.08 -0.10 7.14
N LEU A 52 0.97 -1.07 6.96
CA LEU A 52 1.70 -1.66 8.08
C LEU A 52 2.83 -0.70 8.46
N THR A 53 2.74 -0.06 9.63
CA THR A 53 3.70 0.97 9.99
C THR A 53 4.99 0.38 10.54
N PHE A 54 6.11 0.96 10.11
CA PHE A 54 7.44 0.70 10.66
C PHE A 54 7.84 1.73 11.71
N THR A 55 7.05 2.80 11.86
CA THR A 55 7.21 3.73 12.98
C THR A 55 6.94 2.99 14.28
N GLU A 56 7.82 3.16 15.26
CA GLU A 56 7.74 2.42 16.52
C GLU A 56 6.43 2.75 17.27
N PRO A 57 5.62 1.74 17.67
CA PRO A 57 4.31 1.96 18.28
C PRO A 57 4.31 2.88 19.51
N ASP A 58 5.37 2.81 20.33
CA ASP A 58 5.53 3.62 21.55
C ASP A 58 5.76 5.11 21.25
N ARG A 59 6.11 5.45 20.00
CA ARG A 59 6.29 6.83 19.54
C ARG A 59 5.04 7.38 18.88
N LEU A 60 3.96 6.61 18.79
CA LEU A 60 2.74 6.99 18.10
C LEU A 60 1.60 7.21 19.10
N ASP A 61 1.01 8.41 19.11
CA ASP A 61 -0.10 8.79 20.00
C ASP A 61 -1.48 8.77 19.30
N ALA A 62 -1.60 8.04 18.20
CA ALA A 62 -2.78 8.06 17.32
C ALA A 62 -3.61 6.76 17.31
N TRP A 63 -3.47 5.92 18.33
CA TRP A 63 -4.18 4.65 18.44
C TRP A 63 -5.67 4.86 18.75
N VAL A 64 -6.54 4.45 17.82
CA VAL A 64 -8.00 4.61 17.95
C VAL A 64 -8.71 3.33 18.38
N GLU A 65 -8.05 2.18 18.20
CA GLU A 65 -8.48 0.83 18.58
C GLU A 65 -7.25 -0.07 18.79
N PRO A 66 -7.37 -1.23 19.45
CA PRO A 66 -6.27 -2.18 19.55
C PRO A 66 -5.70 -2.57 18.18
N GLY A 67 -4.43 -2.20 17.94
CA GLY A 67 -3.72 -2.49 16.69
C GLY A 67 -4.15 -1.64 15.50
N LEU A 68 -4.85 -0.52 15.70
CA LEU A 68 -5.27 0.39 14.64
C LEU A 68 -5.08 1.85 15.07
N ALA A 69 -4.24 2.56 14.32
CA ALA A 69 -4.04 4.00 14.45
C ALA A 69 -4.67 4.77 13.28
N ALA A 70 -4.99 6.04 13.53
CA ALA A 70 -5.50 6.98 12.53
C ALA A 70 -4.54 8.18 12.45
N ILE A 71 -3.71 8.21 11.42
CA ILE A 71 -2.66 9.21 11.23
C ILE A 71 -3.23 10.42 10.50
N ALA A 72 -3.08 11.58 11.13
CA ALA A 72 -3.40 12.90 10.60
C ALA A 72 -2.11 13.69 10.27
N PRO A 73 -2.19 14.79 9.50
CA PRO A 73 -1.01 15.55 9.07
C PRO A 73 -0.09 16.07 10.19
N ASP A 74 -0.66 16.28 11.36
CA ASP A 74 -0.04 16.78 12.58
C ASP A 74 0.22 15.69 13.64
N THR A 75 -0.06 14.42 13.34
CA THR A 75 0.22 13.32 14.26
C THR A 75 1.69 13.30 14.67
N THR A 76 1.91 13.23 15.99
CA THR A 76 3.25 13.18 16.57
C THR A 76 3.82 11.77 16.39
N GLY A 77 5.10 11.70 16.07
CA GLY A 77 5.78 10.43 15.77
C GLY A 77 7.26 10.64 15.50
N GLU A 78 7.92 9.58 15.06
CA GLU A 78 9.33 9.64 14.68
C GLU A 78 9.55 10.57 13.49
N ASP A 79 10.58 11.42 13.56
CA ASP A 79 10.87 12.39 12.50
C ASP A 79 11.65 11.80 11.34
N ALA A 80 12.46 10.76 11.58
CA ALA A 80 13.32 10.18 10.55
C ALA A 80 12.56 9.28 9.56
N TYR A 81 11.53 8.56 10.02
CA TYR A 81 10.81 7.59 9.20
C TYR A 81 9.33 7.49 9.62
N PHE A 82 8.47 8.20 8.89
CA PHE A 82 7.02 8.16 9.11
C PHE A 82 6.24 8.31 7.80
N PRO A 83 6.26 7.28 6.92
CA PRO A 83 5.66 7.33 5.60
C PRO A 83 4.17 7.68 5.64
N GLU A 84 3.44 7.19 6.63
CA GLU A 84 2.01 7.45 6.77
C GLU A 84 1.73 8.93 7.03
N ARG A 85 2.58 9.61 7.82
CA ARG A 85 2.46 11.05 8.10
C ARG A 85 2.73 11.89 6.83
N GLU A 86 3.74 11.51 6.06
CA GLU A 86 4.01 12.17 4.78
C GLU A 86 2.87 11.93 3.78
N LEU A 87 2.30 10.73 3.76
CA LEU A 87 1.18 10.40 2.90
C LEU A 87 -0.08 11.19 3.26
N THR A 88 -0.44 11.31 4.54
CA THR A 88 -1.61 12.11 4.96
C THR A 88 -1.40 13.60 4.65
N ARG A 89 -0.18 14.14 4.82
CA ARG A 89 0.16 15.51 4.42
C ARG A 89 -0.03 15.73 2.92
N PHE A 90 0.41 14.78 2.11
CA PHE A 90 0.25 14.83 0.66
C PHE A 90 -1.21 14.72 0.21
N LEU A 91 -1.97 13.80 0.81
CA LEU A 91 -3.36 13.53 0.41
C LEU A 91 -4.37 14.51 1.02
N GLY A 92 -4.05 15.14 2.14
CA GLY A 92 -4.99 15.92 2.96
C GLY A 92 -6.07 15.07 3.62
N ASP A 93 -5.83 13.77 3.82
CA ASP A 93 -6.80 12.79 4.32
C ASP A 93 -6.14 11.81 5.30
N THR A 94 -6.92 11.18 6.17
CA THR A 94 -6.42 10.24 7.19
C THR A 94 -5.82 9.00 6.54
N VAL A 95 -4.65 8.58 7.03
CA VAL A 95 -4.03 7.30 6.69
C VAL A 95 -4.09 6.40 7.91
N HIS A 96 -4.61 5.18 7.77
CA HIS A 96 -4.66 4.22 8.88
C HIS A 96 -3.36 3.43 8.98
N ALA A 97 -2.94 3.13 10.20
CA ALA A 97 -1.71 2.38 10.44
C ALA A 97 -1.98 1.16 11.32
N PHE A 98 -1.33 0.06 10.98
CA PHE A 98 -1.31 -1.18 11.77
C PHE A 98 0.11 -1.41 12.30
N PRO A 99 0.31 -1.78 13.57
CA PRO A 99 1.64 -2.10 14.07
C PRO A 99 2.11 -3.43 13.48
N ARG A 100 3.44 -3.63 13.41
CA ARG A 100 4.02 -4.93 13.11
C ARG A 100 3.55 -5.97 14.13
N THR A 101 2.79 -6.94 13.67
CA THR A 101 2.15 -7.96 14.51
C THR A 101 1.74 -9.16 13.67
N GLY A 102 1.43 -10.30 14.30
CA GLY A 102 1.03 -11.51 13.59
C GLY A 102 -0.31 -11.42 12.82
N VAL A 103 -0.57 -12.41 11.97
CA VAL A 103 -1.77 -12.45 11.10
C VAL A 103 -3.09 -12.29 11.86
N ARG A 104 -3.25 -12.95 13.01
CA ARG A 104 -4.51 -12.93 13.78
C ARG A 104 -4.85 -11.53 14.32
N PRO A 105 -3.96 -10.84 15.06
CA PRO A 105 -4.21 -9.46 15.48
C PRO A 105 -4.34 -8.49 14.30
N LEU A 106 -3.52 -8.63 13.25
CA LEU A 106 -3.63 -7.79 12.06
C LEU A 106 -4.99 -7.94 11.35
N ARG A 107 -5.48 -9.17 11.20
CA ARG A 107 -6.81 -9.47 10.68
C ARG A 107 -7.92 -8.84 11.52
N ALA A 108 -7.78 -8.84 12.85
CA ALA A 108 -8.74 -8.20 13.74
C ALA A 108 -8.77 -6.68 13.53
N ALA A 109 -7.60 -6.04 13.38
CA ALA A 109 -7.50 -4.62 13.09
C ALA A 109 -8.11 -4.26 11.73
N TYR A 110 -7.83 -5.02 10.67
CA TYR A 110 -8.47 -4.87 9.35
C TYR A 110 -10.00 -5.00 9.44
N ARG A 111 -10.52 -6.00 10.15
CA ARG A 111 -11.98 -6.17 10.35
C ARG A 111 -12.60 -4.97 11.07
N THR A 112 -11.90 -4.39 12.02
CA THR A 112 -12.37 -3.20 12.73
C THR A 112 -12.37 -1.99 11.82
N LEU A 113 -11.29 -1.78 11.05
CA LEU A 113 -11.20 -0.68 10.09
C LEU A 113 -12.28 -0.76 9.00
N VAL A 114 -12.42 -1.93 8.37
CA VAL A 114 -13.41 -2.16 7.31
C VAL A 114 -14.82 -1.88 7.79
N ARG A 115 -15.19 -2.35 8.99
CA ARG A 115 -16.51 -2.07 9.58
C ARG A 115 -16.72 -0.58 9.85
N ARG A 116 -15.73 0.10 10.44
CA ARG A 116 -15.82 1.53 10.77
C ARG A 116 -15.99 2.40 9.52
N LEU A 117 -15.30 2.06 8.44
CA LEU A 117 -15.31 2.85 7.21
C LEU A 117 -16.35 2.38 6.18
N GLY A 118 -16.99 1.23 6.40
CA GLY A 118 -17.91 0.63 5.42
C GLY A 118 -17.20 0.22 4.12
N VAL A 119 -15.98 -0.29 4.23
CA VAL A 119 -15.16 -0.73 3.08
C VAL A 119 -15.77 -2.00 2.47
N ASP A 120 -15.91 -2.01 1.15
CA ASP A 120 -16.44 -3.13 0.38
C ASP A 120 -15.42 -3.78 -0.56
N ALA A 121 -14.24 -3.17 -0.73
CA ALA A 121 -13.09 -3.77 -1.39
C ALA A 121 -11.76 -3.34 -0.73
N VAL A 122 -10.85 -4.30 -0.55
CA VAL A 122 -9.47 -4.02 -0.12
C VAL A 122 -8.53 -4.32 -1.28
N VAL A 123 -7.69 -3.34 -1.62
CA VAL A 123 -6.61 -3.48 -2.59
C VAL A 123 -5.29 -3.44 -1.85
N LEU A 124 -4.54 -4.53 -1.93
CA LEU A 124 -3.18 -4.57 -1.42
C LEU A 124 -2.23 -4.09 -2.52
N VAL A 125 -1.40 -3.11 -2.18
CA VAL A 125 -0.39 -2.54 -3.07
C VAL A 125 0.99 -2.86 -2.55
N ASP A 126 1.76 -3.56 -3.38
CA ASP A 126 3.18 -3.78 -3.19
C ASP A 126 3.93 -2.85 -4.16
N GLY A 127 4.74 -1.95 -3.59
CA GLY A 127 5.58 -0.99 -4.31
C GLY A 127 6.94 -1.56 -4.75
N GLY A 128 7.23 -2.81 -4.41
CA GLY A 128 8.43 -3.54 -4.76
C GLY A 128 9.19 -4.02 -3.53
N ALA A 129 9.13 -5.32 -3.27
CA ALA A 129 10.25 -6.23 -3.51
C ALA A 129 9.82 -7.71 -3.38
N ASP A 130 8.84 -8.06 -2.52
CA ASP A 130 8.85 -9.45 -2.01
C ASP A 130 7.48 -10.13 -1.79
N ILE A 131 6.33 -9.56 -2.15
CA ILE A 131 5.05 -10.32 -2.03
C ILE A 131 4.94 -11.42 -3.11
N LEU A 132 5.57 -11.19 -4.26
CA LEU A 132 5.68 -12.12 -5.39
C LEU A 132 7.16 -12.39 -5.68
N LEU A 133 7.78 -13.19 -4.81
CA LEU A 133 9.18 -13.61 -4.95
C LEU A 133 9.42 -14.35 -6.28
N ARG A 134 10.41 -13.90 -7.03
CA ARG A 134 10.93 -14.53 -8.25
C ARG A 134 12.05 -15.53 -7.94
N GLY A 135 12.73 -15.37 -6.82
CA GLY A 135 13.79 -16.28 -6.33
C GLY A 135 15.20 -15.90 -6.80
N ASP A 136 15.37 -14.76 -7.45
CA ASP A 136 16.64 -14.18 -7.88
C ASP A 136 16.92 -12.79 -7.27
N GLU A 137 16.14 -12.40 -6.25
CA GLU A 137 16.32 -11.14 -5.53
C GLU A 137 17.65 -11.11 -4.77
N LYS A 138 18.32 -9.95 -4.78
CA LYS A 138 19.58 -9.73 -4.05
C LYS A 138 19.39 -9.73 -2.52
N HIS A 139 18.22 -9.33 -2.05
CA HIS A 139 17.82 -9.34 -0.64
C HIS A 139 16.34 -9.72 -0.56
N LEU A 140 15.91 -10.25 0.58
CA LEU A 140 14.53 -10.71 0.81
C LEU A 140 13.53 -9.61 1.19
N GLY A 141 14.02 -8.38 1.45
CA GLY A 141 13.26 -7.24 1.98
C GLY A 141 12.36 -7.57 3.17
N THR A 142 11.03 -7.59 3.00
CA THR A 142 10.03 -7.65 4.09
C THR A 142 9.09 -8.86 4.03
N PRO A 143 9.61 -10.10 3.92
CA PRO A 143 8.80 -11.25 3.52
C PRO A 143 7.76 -11.66 4.59
N VAL A 144 8.05 -11.39 5.87
CA VAL A 144 7.13 -11.68 6.97
C VAL A 144 5.96 -10.69 6.94
N GLU A 145 6.24 -9.40 6.84
CA GLU A 145 5.27 -8.33 6.71
C GLU A 145 4.38 -8.50 5.47
N ASP A 146 4.97 -8.94 4.36
CA ASP A 146 4.28 -9.24 3.11
C ASP A 146 3.29 -10.39 3.25
N MET A 147 3.73 -11.52 3.84
CA MET A 147 2.82 -12.65 4.08
C MET A 147 1.73 -12.30 5.09
N MET A 148 2.03 -11.47 6.08
CA MET A 148 1.02 -10.99 7.03
C MET A 148 0.00 -10.09 6.35
N SER A 149 0.46 -9.17 5.51
CA SER A 149 -0.38 -8.25 4.72
C SER A 149 -1.26 -9.00 3.73
N LEU A 150 -0.75 -10.06 3.10
CA LEU A 150 -1.51 -10.93 2.19
C LEU A 150 -2.54 -11.78 2.94
N ALA A 151 -2.15 -12.39 4.07
CA ALA A 151 -3.01 -13.32 4.79
C ALA A 151 -4.12 -12.60 5.57
N ALA A 152 -3.86 -11.44 6.17
CA ALA A 152 -4.81 -10.76 7.06
C ALA A 152 -6.18 -10.42 6.43
N PRO A 153 -6.29 -9.94 5.17
CA PRO A 153 -7.58 -9.64 4.54
C PRO A 153 -8.27 -10.85 3.89
N THR A 154 -7.57 -11.95 3.60
CA THR A 154 -8.15 -13.07 2.83
C THR A 154 -9.23 -13.85 3.61
N GLY A 155 -10.28 -14.33 2.93
CA GLY A 155 -11.31 -15.21 3.51
C GLY A 155 -12.60 -14.54 4.00
N HIS A 156 -12.66 -13.20 4.06
CA HIS A 156 -13.88 -12.46 4.45
C HIS A 156 -14.19 -11.23 3.59
N PHE A 157 -13.24 -10.80 2.75
CA PHE A 157 -13.37 -9.60 1.92
C PHE A 157 -13.12 -9.95 0.46
N ARG A 158 -13.70 -9.14 -0.43
CA ARG A 158 -13.21 -9.09 -1.79
C ARG A 158 -11.84 -8.43 -1.77
N THR A 159 -10.81 -9.26 -1.90
CA THR A 159 -9.41 -8.86 -1.82
C THR A 159 -8.81 -8.96 -3.21
N GLU A 160 -8.23 -7.87 -3.70
CA GLU A 160 -7.46 -7.85 -4.94
C GLU A 160 -6.01 -7.47 -4.59
N THR A 161 -5.05 -8.30 -5.00
CA THR A 161 -3.63 -7.98 -4.87
C THR A 161 -3.15 -7.43 -6.21
N THR A 162 -2.52 -6.26 -6.19
CA THR A 162 -1.94 -5.68 -7.39
C THR A 162 -0.56 -5.09 -7.08
N THR A 163 0.42 -5.43 -7.90
CA THR A 163 1.74 -4.80 -7.87
C THR A 163 1.72 -3.60 -8.82
N ALA A 164 2.09 -2.43 -8.31
CA ALA A 164 2.32 -1.28 -9.17
C ALA A 164 3.70 -1.42 -9.82
N ILE A 165 3.78 -2.03 -11.01
CA ILE A 165 5.03 -2.11 -11.75
C ILE A 165 5.25 -0.76 -12.43
N THR A 166 5.99 0.15 -11.79
CA THR A 166 6.53 1.33 -12.46
C THR A 166 7.74 0.90 -13.30
N ARG A 167 7.57 0.75 -14.62
CA ARG A 167 8.71 0.66 -15.53
C ARG A 167 9.37 2.04 -15.60
N THR A 168 10.50 2.21 -14.93
CA THR A 168 11.45 3.26 -15.31
C THR A 168 12.19 2.76 -16.54
N SER A 169 11.81 3.23 -17.73
CA SER A 169 12.67 3.10 -18.90
C SER A 169 13.91 3.97 -18.66
N THR A 170 15.03 3.36 -18.31
CA THR A 170 16.33 4.03 -18.41
C THR A 170 16.56 4.38 -19.88
N PRO A 171 16.90 5.63 -20.24
CA PRO A 171 17.37 5.91 -21.59
C PRO A 171 18.63 5.08 -21.82
N THR A 172 18.64 4.27 -22.88
CA THR A 172 19.84 3.60 -23.36
C THR A 172 20.90 4.67 -23.59
N ALA A 173 21.96 4.68 -22.77
CA ALA A 173 23.12 5.50 -23.04
C ALA A 173 23.68 5.08 -24.39
N THR A 174 23.52 5.92 -25.41
CA THR A 174 24.23 5.81 -26.67
C THR A 174 25.72 5.93 -26.37
N ALA A 175 26.45 4.84 -26.51
CA ALA A 175 27.90 4.84 -26.43
C ALA A 175 28.46 5.71 -27.56
N GLU A 176 29.13 6.80 -27.22
CA GLU A 176 29.97 7.53 -28.17
C GLU A 176 31.24 6.70 -28.47
N PRO A 177 31.68 6.64 -29.75
CA PRO A 177 32.89 5.92 -30.10
C PRO A 177 34.13 6.72 -29.66
N SER A 178 35.00 6.06 -28.91
CA SER A 178 36.30 6.57 -28.50
C SER A 178 37.21 6.81 -29.72
N THR A 179 37.49 8.07 -30.04
CA THR A 179 38.62 8.43 -30.91
C THR A 179 39.92 8.30 -30.11
N HIS A 180 40.69 7.24 -30.38
CA HIS A 180 42.11 7.22 -30.04
C HIS A 180 42.87 8.07 -31.06
N ALA A 181 43.48 9.16 -30.58
CA ALA A 181 44.55 9.85 -31.25
C ALA A 181 45.87 9.47 -30.56
N ALA A 182 46.69 8.69 -31.25
CA ALA A 182 48.15 8.67 -31.21
C ALA A 182 48.64 7.85 -32.42
#